data_AF-A0A8T3PB16-F1
#
_entry.id   AF-A0A8T3PB16-F1
#
_cell.length_a   1.000
_cell.length_b   1.000
_cell.length_c   1.000
_cell.angle_alpha   90.00
_cell.angle_beta   90.00
_cell.angle_gamma   90.00
#
_symmetry.space_group_name_H-M   'P 1'
#
loop_
_entity.id
_entity.type
_entity.pdbx_description
1 polymer ?
#
loop_
_entity_poly.entity_id
_entity_poly.type
_entity_poly.pdbx_seq_one_letter_code
_entity_poly.pdbx_strand_id
1 'polypeptide(L)'
;MREASGAKLFVYLGHGNGWPSPYGPFQEKTKNGLGLNPYEGGSSSNVKYYGADHIRSNVNLAPDSVVVLNRLCYASGNGESGHGIPSRSVAVQRVDNYANGFLAAGAGVVFAYGWQPATSIVKLLFSTEGSMDDVFMTPERTRGWTGWRHSYFNSARMPGERGHLDPYSDAGYLRSVIGDLRMTTAEFMADGTADAPAPSEPTPTPTPRPTPTPPPPVEDTVAPTIRAFTAIPSADTPVPAGGHAVLTPNGDGLSDRLRLRYRLSEAATVTISVEDAQGSIVRTFAIEAEQGLRAITWRGLADDGTLVPDGTYRIHARAADRAGNLGEPVQLKAVLLTSLHDPSAAPGALFSRDEDSLAQGTRLSTQLTTPAQVTWQIRNASGSVVLTRLNGRNLDSGGYSWRWTGRGTSGTHVRDGVYTSVVTATTDQGAVTHVQPVVVAAFDVSRSEVRPSRGQRVTFTLVSTEPLRRAPTLRIWQPGVDTYQVTTARIGPQRYRVSVKLKSGGSAGRTRIRIYGRDSEGQAQRTYQTFQID
;
A
#
# COMPACT_ATOMS: atom_id res chain seq x y z
N MET A 1 23.86 10.58 -2.23
CA MET A 1 22.84 9.53 -2.01
C MET A 1 22.88 8.93 -0.60
N ARG A 2 24.03 8.88 0.10
CA ARG A 2 24.08 8.49 1.52
C ARG A 2 23.14 9.30 2.41
N GLU A 3 22.98 10.59 2.14
CA GLU A 3 22.00 11.51 2.78
C GLU A 3 20.54 11.02 2.74
N ALA A 4 20.17 10.16 1.78
CA ALA A 4 18.81 9.62 1.66
C ALA A 4 18.59 8.38 2.53
N SER A 5 19.63 7.84 3.16
CA SER A 5 19.54 6.64 4.00
C SER A 5 18.65 6.91 5.21
N GLY A 6 17.64 6.07 5.43
CA GLY A 6 16.67 6.23 6.51
C GLY A 6 15.64 7.35 6.30
N ALA A 7 15.59 8.00 5.13
CA ALA A 7 14.62 9.05 4.87
C ALA A 7 13.17 8.49 4.86
N LYS A 8 12.28 9.13 5.61
CA LYS A 8 10.82 8.88 5.57
C LYS A 8 10.14 9.60 4.42
N LEU A 9 10.62 10.77 4.04
CA LEU A 9 10.14 11.52 2.88
C LEU A 9 11.32 11.84 1.98
N PHE A 10 11.27 11.36 0.74
CA PHE A 10 12.27 11.67 -0.30
C PHE A 10 11.59 12.45 -1.42
N VAL A 11 11.94 13.72 -1.58
CA VAL A 11 11.41 14.58 -2.64
C VAL A 11 12.49 14.84 -3.67
N TYR A 12 12.24 14.42 -4.91
CA TYR A 12 13.13 14.70 -6.02
C TYR A 12 12.63 15.87 -6.86
N LEU A 13 13.50 16.87 -7.01
CA LEU A 13 13.30 18.05 -7.86
C LEU A 13 14.34 18.02 -8.98
N GLY A 14 13.95 17.57 -10.17
CA GLY A 14 14.88 17.52 -11.30
C GLY A 14 14.22 17.00 -12.56
N HIS A 15 15.03 16.63 -13.55
CA HIS A 15 14.55 15.95 -14.75
C HIS A 15 14.95 14.47 -14.70
N GLY A 16 14.24 13.65 -15.44
CA GLY A 16 14.38 12.21 -15.44
C GLY A 16 14.70 11.66 -16.83
N ASN A 17 15.30 10.49 -16.89
CA ASN A 17 15.49 9.75 -18.13
C ASN A 17 14.57 8.52 -18.10
N GLY A 18 13.33 8.66 -18.54
CA GLY A 18 12.31 7.60 -18.40
C GLY A 18 12.33 6.55 -19.51
N TRP A 19 11.64 5.44 -19.29
CA TRP A 19 11.37 4.42 -20.30
C TRP A 19 9.95 3.82 -20.15
N PRO A 20 9.21 3.50 -21.24
CA PRO A 20 9.53 3.70 -22.66
C PRO A 20 9.71 5.15 -23.11
N SER A 21 10.76 5.41 -23.87
CA SER A 21 11.10 6.71 -24.46
C SER A 21 11.61 6.52 -25.89
N PRO A 22 11.52 7.54 -26.76
CA PRO A 22 12.15 7.47 -28.09
C PRO A 22 13.69 7.49 -28.02
N TYR A 23 14.28 7.77 -26.85
CA TYR A 23 15.72 7.94 -26.67
C TYR A 23 16.43 6.64 -26.27
N GLY A 24 17.12 6.01 -27.21
CA GLY A 24 18.01 4.86 -26.97
C GLY A 24 17.30 3.59 -26.47
N PRO A 25 18.00 2.46 -26.39
CA PRO A 25 17.45 1.21 -25.86
C PRO A 25 17.22 1.27 -24.34
N PHE A 26 16.39 0.36 -23.83
CA PHE A 26 16.19 0.17 -22.40
C PHE A 26 17.46 -0.32 -21.70
N GLN A 27 17.79 0.29 -20.57
CA GLN A 27 18.76 -0.19 -19.58
C GLN A 27 18.57 0.56 -18.25
N GLU A 28 18.89 -0.05 -17.12
CA GLU A 28 18.62 0.53 -15.79
C GLU A 28 19.78 1.31 -15.17
N LYS A 29 20.93 1.40 -15.85
CA LYS A 29 22.08 2.22 -15.42
C LYS A 29 21.78 3.71 -15.46
N THR A 30 21.00 4.17 -16.45
CA THR A 30 20.64 5.59 -16.57
C THR A 30 19.14 5.84 -16.70
N LYS A 31 18.31 4.82 -16.97
CA LYS A 31 16.86 5.01 -17.07
C LYS A 31 16.19 4.91 -15.70
N ASN A 32 15.09 5.64 -15.53
CA ASN A 32 14.14 5.46 -14.43
C ASN A 32 14.72 5.73 -13.03
N GLY A 33 15.46 6.84 -12.90
CA GLY A 33 16.04 7.26 -11.62
C GLY A 33 16.24 8.77 -11.55
N LEU A 34 17.44 9.20 -11.18
CA LEU A 34 17.76 10.60 -10.89
C LEU A 34 18.70 11.19 -11.96
N GLY A 35 18.45 12.43 -12.35
CA GLY A 35 19.39 13.28 -13.09
C GLY A 35 20.03 14.27 -12.11
N LEU A 36 21.30 14.07 -11.78
CA LEU A 36 22.00 14.87 -10.78
C LEU A 36 23.16 15.63 -11.41
N ASN A 37 23.58 16.72 -10.78
CA ASN A 37 24.83 17.37 -11.16
C ASN A 37 25.99 16.38 -10.95
N PRO A 38 26.96 16.30 -11.88
CA PRO A 38 28.05 15.31 -11.80
C PRO A 38 28.99 15.54 -10.61
N TYR A 39 29.02 16.75 -10.06
CA TYR A 39 29.76 17.15 -8.86
C TYR A 39 29.05 18.33 -8.18
N GLU A 40 29.41 18.59 -6.92
CA GLU A 40 28.87 19.68 -6.12
C GLU A 40 29.19 21.05 -6.74
N GLY A 41 28.20 21.94 -6.83
CA GLY A 41 28.36 23.24 -7.49
C GLY A 41 28.34 23.20 -9.03
N GLY A 42 28.11 22.03 -9.65
CA GLY A 42 27.97 21.91 -11.11
C GLY A 42 26.78 22.69 -11.69
N SER A 43 26.83 22.98 -13.00
CA SER A 43 25.76 23.73 -13.69
C SER A 43 24.47 22.93 -13.81
N SER A 44 23.34 23.62 -13.94
CA SER A 44 22.02 23.02 -14.17
C SER A 44 21.83 22.39 -15.56
N SER A 45 22.84 22.49 -16.44
CA SER A 45 22.82 21.96 -17.82
C SER A 45 23.71 20.72 -18.01
N ASN A 46 24.65 20.47 -17.11
CA ASN A 46 25.51 19.29 -17.15
C ASN A 46 25.00 18.26 -16.14
N VAL A 47 24.38 17.21 -16.64
CA VAL A 47 23.57 16.28 -15.85
C VAL A 47 24.07 14.86 -16.05
N LYS A 48 24.24 14.14 -14.94
CA LYS A 48 24.58 12.72 -14.91
C LYS A 48 23.37 11.93 -14.45
N TYR A 49 23.01 10.93 -15.25
CA TYR A 49 21.86 10.08 -14.97
C TYR A 49 22.27 8.83 -14.19
N TYR A 50 21.55 8.60 -13.09
CA TYR A 50 21.63 7.43 -12.23
C TYR A 50 20.28 6.72 -12.31
N GLY A 51 20.23 5.59 -13.00
CA GLY A 51 19.00 4.85 -13.22
C GLY A 51 18.58 3.98 -12.04
N ALA A 52 17.50 3.21 -12.23
CA ALA A 52 16.89 2.37 -11.20
C ALA A 52 17.88 1.41 -10.52
N ASP A 53 18.85 0.86 -11.25
CA ASP A 53 19.89 -0.03 -10.72
C ASP A 53 20.74 0.67 -9.65
N HIS A 54 21.12 1.92 -9.92
CA HIS A 54 21.89 2.71 -8.98
C HIS A 54 21.08 3.08 -7.74
N ILE A 55 19.79 3.41 -7.90
CA ILE A 55 18.90 3.70 -6.77
C ILE A 55 18.76 2.47 -5.88
N ARG A 56 18.48 1.30 -6.47
CA ARG A 56 18.31 0.04 -5.74
C ARG A 56 19.54 -0.38 -4.94
N SER A 57 20.73 -0.04 -5.44
CA SER A 57 22.01 -0.44 -4.86
C SER A 57 22.58 0.56 -3.85
N ASN A 58 22.17 1.84 -3.92
CA ASN A 58 22.83 2.93 -3.18
C ASN A 58 21.89 3.77 -2.31
N VAL A 59 20.59 3.46 -2.31
CA VAL A 59 19.58 4.14 -1.50
C VAL A 59 18.87 3.12 -0.62
N ASN A 60 18.74 3.44 0.67
CA ASN A 60 18.01 2.65 1.66
C ASN A 60 17.02 3.56 2.38
N LEU A 61 15.76 3.61 1.92
CA LEU A 61 14.73 4.42 2.54
C LEU A 61 14.18 3.73 3.79
N ALA A 62 13.67 4.52 4.75
CA ALA A 62 13.00 3.96 5.92
C ALA A 62 11.73 3.20 5.51
N PRO A 63 11.30 2.17 6.26
CA PRO A 63 10.01 1.56 6.06
C PRO A 63 8.87 2.59 6.14
N ASP A 64 7.81 2.36 5.36
CA ASP A 64 6.68 3.29 5.23
C ASP A 64 7.11 4.69 4.78
N SER A 65 8.18 4.78 3.98
CA SER A 65 8.59 6.04 3.39
C SER A 65 7.77 6.40 2.16
N VAL A 66 7.69 7.69 1.89
CA VAL A 66 7.04 8.26 0.72
C VAL A 66 8.10 8.91 -0.17
N VAL A 67 8.07 8.55 -1.45
CA VAL A 67 8.86 9.19 -2.50
C VAL A 67 7.95 10.11 -3.31
N VAL A 68 8.40 11.34 -3.58
CA VAL A 68 7.71 12.30 -4.43
C VAL A 68 8.61 12.71 -5.59
N LEU A 69 8.24 12.30 -6.80
CA LEU A 69 8.92 12.65 -8.05
C LEU A 69 8.23 13.85 -8.68
N ASN A 70 8.85 15.03 -8.58
CA ASN A 70 8.25 16.29 -9.00
C ASN A 70 8.75 16.74 -10.37
N ARG A 71 7.82 17.04 -11.28
CA ARG A 71 8.09 17.47 -12.67
C ARG A 71 8.83 16.43 -13.52
N LEU A 72 8.46 15.16 -13.36
CA LEU A 72 8.98 14.05 -14.14
C LEU A 72 7.85 13.44 -14.99
N CYS A 73 7.71 13.93 -16.24
CA CYS A 73 6.64 13.53 -17.17
C CYS A 73 6.54 12.01 -17.36
N TYR A 74 7.67 11.32 -17.57
CA TYR A 74 7.67 9.87 -17.72
C TYR A 74 7.32 9.16 -16.41
N ALA A 75 7.74 9.67 -15.25
CA ALA A 75 7.43 9.03 -13.97
C ALA A 75 5.93 9.05 -13.66
N SER A 76 5.19 10.07 -14.11
CA SER A 76 3.73 10.12 -13.97
C SER A 76 2.99 9.26 -15.01
N GLY A 77 3.70 8.67 -15.98
CA GLY A 77 3.15 7.92 -17.10
C GLY A 77 2.94 8.72 -18.38
N ASN A 78 3.22 10.02 -18.38
CA ASN A 78 3.02 10.88 -19.55
C ASN A 78 4.18 10.83 -20.55
N GLY A 79 4.02 11.50 -21.69
CA GLY A 79 5.10 11.87 -22.59
C GLY A 79 5.64 13.27 -22.29
N GLU A 80 6.68 13.67 -23.02
CA GLU A 80 7.22 15.02 -22.96
C GLU A 80 6.22 16.04 -23.52
N SER A 81 6.37 17.30 -23.08
CA SER A 81 5.52 18.39 -23.55
C SER A 81 5.58 18.51 -25.08
N GLY A 82 4.43 18.63 -25.73
CA GLY A 82 4.32 18.68 -27.20
C GLY A 82 4.18 17.33 -27.88
N HIS A 83 4.32 16.21 -27.17
CA HIS A 83 4.00 14.88 -27.69
C HIS A 83 2.55 14.48 -27.40
N GLY A 84 2.02 13.57 -28.23
CA GLY A 84 0.66 13.04 -28.06
C GLY A 84 0.47 12.28 -26.74
N ILE A 85 -0.77 12.24 -26.26
CA ILE A 85 -1.15 11.52 -25.04
C ILE A 85 -0.84 10.02 -25.23
N PRO A 86 -0.02 9.41 -24.36
CA PRO A 86 0.34 8.00 -24.52
C PRO A 86 -0.85 7.07 -24.28
N SER A 87 -0.77 5.84 -24.78
CA SER A 87 -1.73 4.80 -24.43
C SER A 87 -1.64 4.44 -22.94
N ARG A 88 -2.71 3.84 -22.39
CA ARG A 88 -2.70 3.34 -21.01
C ARG A 88 -1.58 2.33 -20.76
N SER A 89 -1.31 1.43 -21.71
CA SER A 89 -0.25 0.42 -21.56
C SER A 89 1.13 1.05 -21.44
N VAL A 90 1.42 2.07 -22.26
CA VAL A 90 2.67 2.83 -22.17
C VAL A 90 2.76 3.59 -20.85
N ALA A 91 1.67 4.23 -20.41
CA ALA A 91 1.65 4.96 -19.15
C ALA A 91 1.90 4.04 -17.94
N VAL A 92 1.24 2.88 -17.90
CA VAL A 92 1.46 1.83 -16.88
C VAL A 92 2.93 1.43 -16.86
N GLN A 93 3.50 1.07 -18.02
CA GLN A 93 4.88 0.63 -18.12
C GLN A 93 5.88 1.70 -17.64
N ARG A 94 5.61 2.97 -17.94
CA ARG A 94 6.45 4.09 -17.50
C ARG A 94 6.41 4.28 -15.98
N VAL A 95 5.22 4.31 -15.39
CA VAL A 95 5.06 4.46 -13.92
C VAL A 95 5.73 3.29 -13.20
N ASP A 96 5.49 2.07 -13.67
CA ASP A 96 6.03 0.85 -13.08
C ASP A 96 7.57 0.83 -13.14
N ASN A 97 8.13 1.16 -14.30
CA ASN A 97 9.57 1.27 -14.47
C ASN A 97 10.18 2.38 -13.61
N TYR A 98 9.56 3.55 -13.51
CA TYR A 98 10.15 4.66 -12.73
C TYR A 98 10.17 4.39 -11.24
N ALA A 99 9.13 3.73 -10.72
CA ALA A 99 9.02 3.46 -9.30
C ALA A 99 9.87 2.29 -8.81
N ASN A 100 10.20 1.31 -9.68
CA ASN A 100 10.82 0.05 -9.26
C ASN A 100 12.09 0.23 -8.42
N GLY A 101 13.00 1.13 -8.81
CA GLY A 101 14.24 1.36 -8.09
C GLY A 101 14.00 1.90 -6.68
N PHE A 102 13.03 2.80 -6.51
CA PHE A 102 12.69 3.41 -5.23
C PHE A 102 11.94 2.43 -4.31
N LEU A 103 11.00 1.65 -4.84
CA LEU A 103 10.28 0.63 -4.08
C LEU A 103 11.21 -0.50 -3.62
N ALA A 104 12.16 -0.90 -4.47
CA ALA A 104 13.21 -1.86 -4.12
C ALA A 104 14.23 -1.29 -3.12
N ALA A 105 14.44 0.03 -3.12
CA ALA A 105 15.21 0.76 -2.11
C ALA A 105 14.46 0.95 -0.77
N GLY A 106 13.24 0.41 -0.62
CA GLY A 106 12.49 0.42 0.63
C GLY A 106 11.32 1.40 0.71
N ALA A 107 11.07 2.19 -0.34
CA ALA A 107 9.89 3.06 -0.39
C ALA A 107 8.60 2.28 -0.13
N GLY A 108 7.72 2.83 0.70
CA GLY A 108 6.36 2.34 0.87
C GLY A 108 5.50 2.68 -0.33
N VAL A 109 5.62 3.92 -0.82
CA VAL A 109 4.88 4.43 -1.98
C VAL A 109 5.67 5.48 -2.76
N VAL A 110 5.45 5.57 -4.07
CA VAL A 110 6.02 6.56 -4.97
C VAL A 110 4.90 7.36 -5.63
N PHE A 111 4.84 8.66 -5.34
CA PHE A 111 4.01 9.63 -6.06
C PHE A 111 4.83 10.27 -7.18
N ALA A 112 4.23 10.47 -8.34
CA ALA A 112 4.87 11.16 -9.45
C ALA A 112 3.96 12.21 -10.09
N TYR A 113 4.55 13.35 -10.43
CA TYR A 113 3.88 14.51 -11.01
C TYR A 113 4.61 14.93 -12.28
N GLY A 114 3.86 15.02 -13.39
CA GLY A 114 4.43 15.15 -14.73
C GLY A 114 5.07 16.52 -14.99
N TRP A 115 4.29 17.60 -14.94
CA TRP A 115 4.78 18.98 -15.06
C TRP A 115 4.30 19.88 -13.92
N GLN A 116 3.22 19.49 -13.25
CA GLN A 116 2.63 20.26 -12.17
C GLN A 116 3.46 20.15 -10.88
N PRO A 117 3.48 21.18 -10.03
CA PRO A 117 4.19 21.13 -8.76
C PRO A 117 3.55 20.10 -7.81
N ALA A 118 4.39 19.28 -7.18
CA ALA A 118 4.00 18.34 -6.13
C ALA A 118 3.88 19.00 -4.74
N THR A 119 3.66 20.32 -4.65
CA THR A 119 3.63 21.01 -3.35
C THR A 119 2.39 20.65 -2.53
N SER A 120 1.26 20.38 -3.19
CA SER A 120 0.03 19.96 -2.52
C SER A 120 0.17 18.61 -1.85
N ILE A 121 0.82 17.63 -2.50
CA ILE A 121 0.89 16.27 -1.98
C ILE A 121 1.66 16.21 -0.67
N VAL A 122 2.75 16.98 -0.58
CA VAL A 122 3.52 17.07 0.65
C VAL A 122 2.63 17.57 1.79
N LYS A 123 1.79 18.59 1.57
CA LYS A 123 0.84 19.06 2.59
C LYS A 123 -0.21 17.99 2.93
N LEU A 124 -0.77 17.33 1.93
CA LEU A 124 -1.80 16.31 2.10
C LEU A 124 -1.31 15.11 2.93
N LEU A 125 -0.04 14.72 2.79
CA LEU A 125 0.55 13.66 3.62
C LEU A 125 0.46 13.96 5.13
N PHE A 126 0.51 15.25 5.52
CA PHE A 126 0.44 15.67 6.92
C PHE A 126 -0.96 16.16 7.36
N SER A 127 -1.90 16.35 6.43
CA SER A 127 -3.23 16.92 6.74
C SER A 127 -4.41 15.97 6.49
N THR A 128 -4.19 14.89 5.74
CA THR A 128 -5.23 13.94 5.38
C THR A 128 -5.16 12.73 6.31
N GLU A 129 -6.29 12.36 6.92
CA GLU A 129 -6.45 11.07 7.58
C GLU A 129 -6.94 10.05 6.55
N GLY A 130 -6.18 8.97 6.36
CA GLY A 130 -6.56 7.91 5.44
C GLY A 130 -5.37 7.19 4.82
N SER A 131 -5.66 6.46 3.75
CA SER A 131 -4.66 5.71 2.98
C SER A 131 -3.91 6.61 1.99
N MET A 132 -2.79 6.13 1.45
CA MET A 132 -2.07 6.82 0.37
C MET A 132 -2.92 6.96 -0.90
N ASP A 133 -3.87 6.05 -1.13
CA ASP A 133 -4.87 6.20 -2.18
C ASP A 133 -5.84 7.37 -1.89
N ASP A 134 -6.29 7.53 -0.65
CA ASP A 134 -7.14 8.67 -0.25
C ASP A 134 -6.41 10.01 -0.39
N VAL A 135 -5.12 10.03 -0.01
CA VAL A 135 -4.23 11.17 -0.22
C VAL A 135 -4.14 11.48 -1.72
N PHE A 136 -3.92 10.47 -2.57
CA PHE A 136 -3.86 10.65 -4.02
C PHE A 136 -5.18 11.14 -4.63
N MET A 137 -6.31 10.68 -4.12
CA MET A 137 -7.66 11.01 -4.58
C MET A 137 -8.22 12.32 -3.99
N THR A 138 -7.45 13.03 -3.17
CA THR A 138 -7.89 14.30 -2.60
C THR A 138 -7.90 15.38 -3.70
N PRO A 139 -9.05 16.05 -3.97
CA PRO A 139 -9.10 17.12 -4.97
C PRO A 139 -8.19 18.29 -4.63
N GLU A 140 -7.58 18.92 -5.64
CA GLU A 140 -6.69 20.08 -5.48
C GLU A 140 -7.10 21.22 -6.43
N ARG A 141 -6.67 22.46 -6.13
CA ARG A 141 -7.02 23.65 -6.91
C ARG A 141 -6.43 23.66 -8.33
N THR A 142 -5.26 23.06 -8.55
CA THR A 142 -4.54 23.10 -9.84
C THR A 142 -4.33 21.69 -10.37
N ARG A 143 -5.25 21.22 -11.23
CA ARG A 143 -5.25 19.86 -11.80
C ARG A 143 -4.93 18.81 -10.72
N GLY A 144 -5.73 18.83 -9.65
CA GLY A 144 -5.79 17.77 -8.65
C GLY A 144 -6.62 16.59 -9.13
N TRP A 145 -6.91 15.65 -8.21
CA TRP A 145 -7.71 14.47 -8.53
C TRP A 145 -8.96 14.80 -9.34
N THR A 146 -9.07 14.23 -10.54
CA THR A 146 -10.23 14.48 -11.42
C THR A 146 -11.41 13.58 -11.13
N GLY A 147 -11.14 12.34 -10.68
CA GLY A 147 -12.15 11.31 -10.56
C GLY A 147 -12.81 10.91 -11.88
N TRP A 148 -12.30 11.40 -13.01
CA TRP A 148 -12.91 11.20 -14.33
C TRP A 148 -12.87 9.73 -14.72
N ARG A 149 -11.75 9.05 -14.46
CA ARG A 149 -11.58 7.62 -14.75
C ARG A 149 -10.56 6.98 -13.81
N HIS A 150 -11.05 6.17 -12.87
CA HIS A 150 -10.17 5.31 -12.07
C HIS A 150 -9.38 4.35 -12.98
N SER A 151 -8.06 4.33 -12.86
CA SER A 151 -7.22 3.41 -13.61
C SER A 151 -6.15 2.80 -12.72
N TYR A 152 -6.52 1.69 -12.08
CA TYR A 152 -5.59 0.87 -11.30
C TYR A 152 -4.88 -0.17 -12.18
N PHE A 153 -3.70 -0.61 -11.74
CA PHE A 153 -2.96 -1.73 -12.34
C PHE A 153 -2.08 -2.40 -11.27
N ASN A 154 -1.75 -3.68 -11.46
CA ASN A 154 -0.76 -4.37 -10.64
C ASN A 154 0.62 -4.20 -11.28
N SER A 155 1.64 -3.99 -10.46
CA SER A 155 3.01 -3.81 -10.91
C SER A 155 3.58 -5.13 -11.44
N ALA A 156 4.20 -5.08 -12.62
CA ALA A 156 4.95 -6.20 -13.18
C ALA A 156 6.40 -6.20 -12.70
N ARG A 157 6.94 -5.03 -12.31
CA ARG A 157 8.31 -4.87 -11.82
C ARG A 157 8.45 -5.12 -10.32
N MET A 158 7.39 -4.88 -9.56
CA MET A 158 7.31 -4.98 -8.11
C MET A 158 6.07 -5.81 -7.74
N PRO A 159 6.12 -7.14 -7.88
CA PRO A 159 5.01 -8.01 -7.48
C PRO A 159 4.52 -7.68 -6.06
N GLY A 160 3.21 -7.69 -5.85
CA GLY A 160 2.59 -7.21 -4.61
C GLY A 160 2.19 -5.74 -4.62
N GLU A 161 2.73 -4.92 -5.53
CA GLU A 161 2.44 -3.49 -5.56
C GLU A 161 1.35 -3.11 -6.56
N ARG A 162 0.61 -2.05 -6.22
CA ARG A 162 -0.50 -1.55 -7.02
C ARG A 162 -0.28 -0.10 -7.40
N GLY A 163 -0.54 0.22 -8.67
CA GLY A 163 -0.50 1.56 -9.20
C GLY A 163 -1.90 2.14 -9.44
N HIS A 164 -2.02 3.45 -9.30
CA HIS A 164 -3.20 4.25 -9.60
C HIS A 164 -2.82 5.44 -10.49
N LEU A 165 -3.46 5.51 -11.66
CA LEU A 165 -3.34 6.62 -12.61
C LEU A 165 -4.55 7.54 -12.54
N ASP A 166 -4.34 8.85 -12.69
CA ASP A 166 -5.41 9.86 -12.83
C ASP A 166 -5.33 10.51 -14.24
N PRO A 167 -5.97 9.92 -15.26
CA PRO A 167 -5.91 10.41 -16.63
C PRO A 167 -6.85 11.61 -16.85
N TYR A 168 -6.29 12.71 -17.34
CA TYR A 168 -6.98 13.88 -17.85
C TYR A 168 -7.31 13.68 -19.33
N SER A 169 -8.52 14.11 -19.74
CA SER A 169 -8.96 13.99 -21.14
C SER A 169 -8.12 14.83 -22.10
N ASP A 170 -7.58 15.96 -21.64
CA ASP A 170 -6.85 16.94 -22.45
C ASP A 170 -5.32 16.86 -22.29
N ALA A 171 -4.83 16.25 -21.21
CA ALA A 171 -3.40 16.25 -20.88
C ALA A 171 -2.81 14.89 -20.50
N GLY A 172 -3.59 13.81 -20.54
CA GLY A 172 -3.10 12.46 -20.25
C GLY A 172 -2.77 12.26 -18.77
N TYR A 173 -1.60 11.68 -18.47
CA TYR A 173 -1.28 11.16 -17.13
C TYR A 173 -0.40 12.13 -16.34
N LEU A 174 -1.00 13.14 -15.73
CA LEU A 174 -0.24 14.17 -15.01
C LEU A 174 0.20 13.76 -13.61
N ARG A 175 -0.46 12.76 -13.03
CA ARG A 175 -0.11 12.21 -11.72
C ARG A 175 -0.34 10.71 -11.66
N SER A 176 0.51 10.05 -10.91
CA SER A 176 0.38 8.64 -10.57
C SER A 176 0.85 8.39 -9.14
N VAL A 177 0.39 7.30 -8.58
CA VAL A 177 0.92 6.73 -7.34
C VAL A 177 1.08 5.23 -7.51
N ILE A 178 2.13 4.65 -6.96
CA ILE A 178 2.39 3.20 -7.00
C ILE A 178 3.14 2.75 -5.76
N GLY A 179 2.78 1.58 -5.25
CA GLY A 179 3.30 1.01 -4.01
C GLY A 179 2.15 0.49 -3.16
N ASP A 180 2.32 0.54 -1.84
CA ASP A 180 1.24 0.16 -0.95
C ASP A 180 0.26 1.31 -0.80
N LEU A 181 -0.78 1.27 -1.64
CA LEU A 181 -1.85 2.25 -1.62
C LEU A 181 -2.70 2.20 -0.34
N ARG A 182 -2.60 1.12 0.46
CA ARG A 182 -3.32 0.96 1.74
C ARG A 182 -2.57 1.57 2.93
N MET A 183 -1.26 1.80 2.78
CA MET A 183 -0.43 2.47 3.77
C MET A 183 -1.11 3.76 4.18
N THR A 184 -1.20 4.00 5.48
CA THR A 184 -1.89 5.16 6.04
C THR A 184 -0.93 6.33 6.25
N THR A 185 -1.48 7.54 6.30
CA THR A 185 -0.71 8.71 6.74
C THR A 185 -0.22 8.56 8.19
N ALA A 186 -0.95 7.82 9.03
CA ALA A 186 -0.49 7.48 10.37
C ALA A 186 0.76 6.57 10.37
N GLU A 187 0.81 5.54 9.52
CA GLU A 187 1.99 4.67 9.37
C GLU A 187 3.19 5.42 8.76
N PHE A 188 2.94 6.33 7.82
CA PHE A 188 3.97 7.23 7.30
C PHE A 188 4.57 8.10 8.39
N MET A 189 3.72 8.75 9.19
CA MET A 189 4.09 9.65 10.28
C MET A 189 4.62 8.92 11.50
N ALA A 190 4.32 7.63 11.64
CA ALA A 190 4.89 6.83 12.68
C ALA A 190 6.40 6.74 12.47
N ASP A 191 7.14 7.27 13.44
CA ASP A 191 8.48 6.80 13.67
C ASP A 191 8.37 5.29 13.81
N GLY A 192 8.99 4.52 12.89
CA GLY A 192 9.08 3.06 12.99
C GLY A 192 9.87 2.59 14.22
N THR A 193 10.03 3.48 15.20
CA THR A 193 10.90 3.54 16.37
C THR A 193 10.17 4.23 17.52
N ALA A 194 8.91 3.85 17.79
CA ALA A 194 8.21 4.24 19.03
C ALA A 194 8.94 3.66 20.27
N ASP A 195 10.09 4.27 20.59
CA ASP A 195 10.94 4.16 21.79
C ASP A 195 12.30 4.85 21.56
N ALA A 196 12.33 6.00 20.89
CA ALA A 196 13.49 6.89 20.95
C ALA A 196 13.34 7.79 22.19
N PRO A 197 14.34 7.86 23.10
CA PRO A 197 14.33 8.89 24.13
C PRO A 197 14.35 10.27 23.46
N ALA A 198 13.62 11.22 24.06
CA ALA A 198 13.47 12.59 23.58
C ALA A 198 14.84 13.21 23.23
N PRO A 199 14.92 14.04 22.17
CA PRO A 199 16.13 14.80 21.90
C PRO A 199 16.45 15.66 23.13
N SER A 200 17.66 15.49 23.66
CA SER A 200 18.18 16.39 24.69
C SER A 200 18.19 17.83 24.16
N GLU A 201 17.84 18.77 25.03
CA GLU A 201 17.74 20.20 24.74
C GLU A 201 18.94 20.75 23.94
N PRO A 202 18.73 21.79 23.09
CA PRO A 202 19.83 22.45 22.41
C PRO A 202 20.76 23.11 23.43
N THR A 203 21.97 22.57 23.57
CA THR A 203 23.05 23.21 24.33
C THR A 203 23.34 24.60 23.77
N PRO A 204 23.43 25.66 24.62
CA PRO A 204 23.75 26.99 24.14
C PRO A 204 25.17 27.07 23.56
N THR A 205 25.35 28.00 22.61
CA THR A 205 26.56 28.28 21.84
C THR A 205 27.82 28.35 22.71
N PRO A 206 28.91 27.61 22.39
CA PRO A 206 30.16 27.72 23.14
C PRO A 206 30.91 29.00 22.75
N THR A 207 31.38 29.72 23.76
CA THR A 207 32.40 30.78 23.67
C THR A 207 33.74 30.16 23.25
N PRO A 208 34.59 30.83 22.44
CA PRO A 208 35.84 30.22 21.98
C PRO A 208 36.80 29.95 23.15
N ARG A 209 37.11 28.66 23.37
CA ARG A 209 38.17 28.18 24.27
C ARG A 209 39.36 27.70 23.42
N PRO A 210 40.62 27.91 23.85
CA PRO A 210 41.79 27.46 23.10
C PRO A 210 41.76 25.95 22.84
N THR A 211 42.22 25.57 21.65
CA THR A 211 42.34 24.20 21.14
C THR A 211 43.02 23.27 22.15
N PRO A 212 42.32 22.26 22.71
CA PRO A 212 43.00 21.17 23.37
C PRO A 212 43.59 20.24 22.31
N THR A 213 44.81 19.77 22.56
CA THR A 213 45.48 18.67 21.85
C THR A 213 44.52 17.49 21.69
N PRO A 214 44.50 16.78 20.54
CA PRO A 214 43.62 15.62 20.38
C PRO A 214 43.98 14.59 21.46
N PRO A 215 43.02 14.06 22.23
CA PRO A 215 43.27 12.86 22.99
C PRO A 215 43.69 11.74 22.01
N PRO A 216 44.50 10.76 22.45
CA PRO A 216 44.78 9.58 21.64
C PRO A 216 43.45 8.93 21.21
N PRO A 217 43.41 8.21 20.07
CA PRO A 217 42.21 7.49 19.67
C PRO A 217 41.79 6.62 20.86
N VAL A 218 40.57 6.81 21.36
CA VAL A 218 39.98 5.81 22.25
C VAL A 218 39.85 4.57 21.39
N GLU A 219 40.65 3.55 21.69
CA GLU A 219 40.59 2.26 21.02
C GLU A 219 39.26 1.64 21.44
N ASP A 220 38.24 1.83 20.61
CA ASP A 220 36.95 1.18 20.80
C ASP A 220 37.14 -0.32 20.51
N THR A 221 37.00 -1.14 21.55
CA THR A 221 37.14 -2.60 21.46
C THR A 221 35.79 -3.31 21.61
N VAL A 222 34.68 -2.59 21.72
CA VAL A 222 33.36 -3.17 21.96
C VAL A 222 32.65 -3.34 20.63
N ALA A 223 32.35 -4.59 20.28
CA ALA A 223 31.61 -4.84 19.04
C ALA A 223 30.13 -4.47 19.15
N PRO A 224 29.53 -3.90 18.08
CA PRO A 224 28.11 -3.61 18.04
C PRO A 224 27.28 -4.90 18.07
N THR A 225 26.14 -4.88 18.75
CA THR A 225 25.22 -6.03 18.85
C THR A 225 23.88 -5.75 18.19
N ILE A 226 23.36 -6.76 17.50
CA ILE A 226 22.00 -6.78 16.94
C ILE A 226 21.13 -7.65 17.85
N ARG A 227 20.02 -7.09 18.35
CA ARG A 227 19.04 -7.80 19.20
C ARG A 227 17.65 -7.71 18.61
N ALA A 228 16.75 -8.60 19.05
CA ALA A 228 15.36 -8.65 18.63
C ALA A 228 15.18 -8.67 17.09
N PHE A 229 16.05 -9.42 16.40
CA PHE A 229 15.98 -9.55 14.95
C PHE A 229 14.75 -10.36 14.56
N THR A 230 13.80 -9.70 13.90
CA THR A 230 12.47 -10.24 13.61
C THR A 230 12.07 -9.88 12.20
N ALA A 231 11.25 -10.74 11.59
CA ALA A 231 10.71 -10.54 10.26
C ALA A 231 9.18 -10.48 10.37
N ILE A 232 8.61 -9.33 9.99
CA ILE A 232 7.19 -9.01 10.17
C ILE A 232 6.56 -8.83 8.79
N PRO A 233 5.67 -9.73 8.35
CA PRO A 233 4.91 -9.55 7.10
C PRO A 233 4.00 -8.32 7.15
N SER A 234 3.69 -7.71 6.02
CA SER A 234 2.74 -6.57 5.96
C SER A 234 1.30 -7.00 6.27
N ALA A 235 0.59 -6.16 7.03
CA ALA A 235 -0.74 -6.38 7.59
C ALA A 235 -0.83 -7.65 8.47
N ASP A 236 -1.30 -7.50 9.72
CA ASP A 236 -1.34 -8.52 10.78
C ASP A 236 -2.05 -9.83 10.36
N THR A 237 -1.38 -10.68 9.59
CA THR A 237 -1.57 -12.12 9.71
C THR A 237 -0.76 -12.56 10.93
N PRO A 238 -1.39 -13.12 11.97
CA PRO A 238 -0.65 -13.72 13.06
C PRO A 238 0.35 -14.71 12.48
N VAL A 239 1.64 -14.46 12.67
CA VAL A 239 2.67 -15.47 12.43
C VAL A 239 2.26 -16.67 13.28
N PRO A 240 2.01 -17.86 12.70
CA PRO A 240 1.69 -19.04 13.49
C PRO A 240 2.76 -19.19 14.58
N ALA A 241 2.36 -19.43 15.82
CA ALA A 241 3.32 -19.60 16.91
C ALA A 241 4.31 -20.74 16.55
N GLY A 242 5.59 -20.39 16.38
CA GLY A 242 6.64 -21.30 15.91
C GLY A 242 6.87 -21.35 14.39
N GLY A 243 6.16 -20.55 13.60
CA GLY A 243 6.26 -20.49 12.14
C GLY A 243 7.32 -19.50 11.65
N HIS A 244 7.98 -19.85 10.54
CA HIS A 244 8.82 -18.94 9.78
C HIS A 244 7.98 -17.82 9.14
N ALA A 245 8.55 -16.64 8.95
CA ALA A 245 7.82 -15.55 8.29
C ALA A 245 7.54 -15.91 6.81
N VAL A 246 6.34 -15.59 6.33
CA VAL A 246 5.93 -15.87 4.94
C VAL A 246 5.80 -14.55 4.18
N LEU A 247 6.30 -14.55 2.95
CA LEU A 247 6.24 -13.45 2.00
C LEU A 247 5.49 -13.92 0.75
N THR A 248 4.40 -13.24 0.40
CA THR A 248 3.52 -13.56 -0.73
C THR A 248 3.24 -12.29 -1.53
N PRO A 249 4.15 -11.88 -2.44
CA PRO A 249 4.07 -10.61 -3.14
C PRO A 249 3.02 -10.65 -4.26
N ASN A 250 1.75 -10.54 -3.87
CA ASN A 250 0.60 -10.97 -4.66
C ASN A 250 -0.52 -9.91 -4.78
N GLY A 251 -0.42 -8.81 -4.03
CA GLY A 251 -1.18 -7.56 -4.17
C GLY A 251 -2.43 -7.46 -3.30
N ASP A 252 -2.69 -8.45 -2.46
CA ASP A 252 -3.88 -8.46 -1.60
C ASP A 252 -3.74 -7.60 -0.34
N GLY A 253 -2.53 -7.12 -0.04
CA GLY A 253 -2.17 -6.31 1.12
C GLY A 253 -1.65 -7.15 2.29
N LEU A 254 -1.69 -8.48 2.21
CA LEU A 254 -1.27 -9.41 3.25
C LEU A 254 0.06 -10.06 2.86
N SER A 255 1.05 -9.93 3.72
CA SER A 255 2.36 -10.56 3.54
C SER A 255 3.06 -10.24 2.22
N ASP A 256 2.68 -9.14 1.52
CA ASP A 256 3.30 -8.69 0.26
C ASP A 256 4.76 -8.27 0.40
N ARG A 257 5.19 -7.97 1.63
CA ARG A 257 6.54 -7.54 1.98
C ARG A 257 6.91 -7.96 3.39
N LEU A 258 8.22 -8.04 3.64
CA LEU A 258 8.77 -8.47 4.90
C LEU A 258 9.59 -7.33 5.54
N ARG A 259 9.13 -6.84 6.68
CA ARG A 259 9.85 -5.85 7.48
C ARG A 259 10.83 -6.55 8.41
N LEU A 260 12.11 -6.38 8.16
CA LEU A 260 13.19 -6.89 8.98
C LEU A 260 13.52 -5.85 10.05
N ARG A 261 13.14 -6.13 11.30
CA ARG A 261 13.28 -5.22 12.43
C ARG A 261 14.36 -5.72 13.39
N TYR A 262 15.19 -4.81 13.89
CA TYR A 262 16.28 -5.11 14.82
C TYR A 262 16.59 -3.94 15.73
N ARG A 263 17.21 -4.18 16.89
CA ARG A 263 17.73 -3.15 17.79
C ARG A 263 19.24 -3.19 17.80
N LEU A 264 19.86 -2.06 17.49
CA LEU A 264 21.30 -1.88 17.39
C LEU A 264 21.85 -1.21 18.66
N SER A 265 22.97 -1.70 19.21
CA SER A 265 23.54 -1.18 20.46
C SER A 265 24.25 0.15 20.34
N GLU A 266 24.68 0.53 19.14
CA GLU A 266 25.41 1.77 18.83
C GLU A 266 25.32 2.10 17.35
N ALA A 267 25.93 3.18 16.87
CA ALA A 267 25.95 3.47 15.43
C ALA A 267 26.91 2.51 14.70
N ALA A 268 26.43 1.85 13.64
CA ALA A 268 27.20 0.86 12.89
C ALA A 268 26.73 0.71 11.44
N THR A 269 27.57 0.15 10.59
CA THR A 269 27.18 -0.40 9.30
C THR A 269 26.57 -1.78 9.51
N VAL A 270 25.29 -1.93 9.18
CA VAL A 270 24.57 -3.21 9.25
C VAL A 270 24.50 -3.82 7.86
N THR A 271 25.06 -5.02 7.71
CA THR A 271 24.94 -5.84 6.50
C THR A 271 23.88 -6.89 6.72
N ILE A 272 22.84 -6.91 5.87
CA ILE A 272 21.81 -7.94 5.87
C ILE A 272 21.86 -8.69 4.54
N SER A 273 22.13 -9.99 4.57
CA SER A 273 22.12 -10.86 3.39
C SER A 273 20.94 -11.82 3.42
N VAL A 274 20.37 -12.06 2.25
CA VAL A 274 19.37 -13.10 2.03
C VAL A 274 20.00 -14.23 1.23
N GLU A 275 19.96 -15.42 1.79
CA GLU A 275 20.55 -16.64 1.25
C GLU A 275 19.45 -17.63 0.86
N ASP A 276 19.56 -18.22 -0.33
CA ASP A 276 18.67 -19.29 -0.78
C ASP A 276 18.93 -20.62 -0.05
N ALA A 277 18.21 -21.68 -0.42
CA ALA A 277 18.39 -22.99 0.22
C ALA A 277 19.74 -23.66 -0.10
N GLN A 278 20.43 -23.21 -1.15
CA GLN A 278 21.70 -23.74 -1.66
C GLN A 278 22.93 -23.00 -1.09
N GLY A 279 22.73 -21.88 -0.40
CA GLY A 279 23.82 -21.06 0.15
C GLY A 279 24.19 -19.83 -0.68
N SER A 280 23.44 -19.53 -1.75
CA SER A 280 23.73 -18.37 -2.60
C SER A 280 23.08 -17.12 -2.02
N ILE A 281 23.86 -16.04 -1.90
CA ILE A 281 23.32 -14.73 -1.52
C ILE A 281 22.59 -14.13 -2.73
N VAL A 282 21.29 -13.93 -2.60
CA VAL A 282 20.44 -13.35 -3.65
C VAL A 282 20.21 -11.85 -3.47
N ARG A 283 20.32 -11.35 -2.24
CA ARG A 283 20.11 -9.93 -1.89
C ARG A 283 21.06 -9.51 -0.78
N THR A 284 21.65 -8.32 -0.92
CA THR A 284 22.43 -7.68 0.13
C THR A 284 21.94 -6.27 0.40
N PHE A 285 21.77 -5.94 1.69
CA PHE A 285 21.59 -4.58 2.16
C PHE A 285 22.81 -4.17 2.98
N ALA A 286 23.35 -3.00 2.71
CA ALA A 286 24.41 -2.38 3.51
C ALA A 286 23.91 -1.01 3.98
N ILE A 287 23.70 -0.85 5.29
CA ILE A 287 22.99 0.29 5.87
C ILE A 287 23.83 0.91 6.97
N GLU A 288 24.17 2.18 6.82
CA GLU A 288 24.64 3.00 7.94
C GLU A 288 23.44 3.30 8.85
N ALA A 289 23.48 2.83 10.09
CA ALA A 289 22.37 2.95 11.02
C ALA A 289 22.85 3.48 12.39
N GLU A 290 22.10 4.44 12.92
CA GLU A 290 22.31 4.95 14.28
C GLU A 290 21.83 3.94 15.34
N GLN A 291 22.21 4.14 16.60
CA GLN A 291 21.77 3.31 17.74
C GLN A 291 20.24 3.23 17.89
N GLY A 292 19.71 2.05 18.26
CA GLY A 292 18.31 1.88 18.64
C GLY A 292 17.52 0.98 17.69
N LEU A 293 16.19 1.12 17.70
CA LEU A 293 15.30 0.28 16.88
C LEU A 293 15.41 0.70 15.41
N ARG A 294 15.63 -0.26 14.52
CA ARG A 294 15.78 -0.04 13.07
C ARG A 294 15.00 -1.08 12.31
N ALA A 295 14.67 -0.75 11.07
CA ALA A 295 13.99 -1.68 10.20
C ALA A 295 14.30 -1.41 8.73
N ILE A 296 14.25 -2.46 7.92
CA ILE A 296 14.27 -2.39 6.45
C ILE A 296 13.16 -3.27 5.87
N THR A 297 12.85 -3.08 4.60
CA THR A 297 11.84 -3.87 3.90
C THR A 297 12.52 -4.74 2.84
N TRP A 298 12.30 -6.05 2.91
CA TRP A 298 12.60 -6.98 1.82
C TRP A 298 11.30 -7.38 1.12
N ARG A 299 11.35 -7.39 -0.22
CA ARG A 299 10.18 -7.62 -1.09
C ARG A 299 10.31 -8.90 -1.93
N GLY A 300 11.24 -9.77 -1.56
CA GLY A 300 11.51 -10.98 -2.33
C GLY A 300 12.34 -10.71 -3.58
N LEU A 301 12.99 -9.55 -3.68
CA LEU A 301 13.80 -9.20 -4.84
C LEU A 301 15.27 -9.54 -4.60
N ALA A 302 15.96 -9.90 -5.67
CA ALA A 302 17.41 -10.00 -5.74
C ALA A 302 18.07 -8.62 -5.92
N ASP A 303 19.40 -8.58 -5.94
CA ASP A 303 20.17 -7.34 -6.16
C ASP A 303 19.90 -6.71 -7.54
N ASP A 304 19.64 -7.53 -8.56
CA ASP A 304 19.29 -7.07 -9.92
C ASP A 304 17.82 -6.63 -10.05
N GLY A 305 17.04 -6.71 -8.96
CA GLY A 305 15.63 -6.34 -8.91
C GLY A 305 14.67 -7.38 -9.47
N THR A 306 15.15 -8.58 -9.82
CA THR A 306 14.28 -9.71 -10.18
C THR A 306 13.67 -10.35 -8.93
N LEU A 307 12.47 -10.90 -9.07
CA LEU A 307 11.83 -11.67 -7.99
C LEU A 307 12.56 -13.00 -7.82
N VAL A 308 12.92 -13.34 -6.59
CA VAL A 308 13.56 -14.62 -6.29
C VAL A 308 12.54 -15.76 -6.33
N PRO A 309 12.93 -17.00 -6.70
CA PRO A 309 12.01 -18.13 -6.80
C PRO A 309 11.30 -18.49 -5.50
N ASP A 310 10.17 -19.19 -5.60
CA ASP A 310 9.49 -19.78 -4.44
C ASP A 310 10.45 -20.68 -3.66
N GLY A 311 10.45 -20.55 -2.33
CA GLY A 311 11.29 -21.38 -1.48
C GLY A 311 11.57 -20.80 -0.10
N THR A 312 12.42 -21.51 0.62
CA THR A 312 12.93 -21.12 1.94
C THR A 312 14.20 -20.29 1.78
N TYR A 313 14.28 -19.19 2.53
CA TYR A 313 15.43 -18.30 2.59
C TYR A 313 15.93 -18.13 4.02
N ARG A 314 17.25 -18.03 4.19
CA ARG A 314 17.89 -17.61 5.44
C ARG A 314 18.29 -16.15 5.33
N ILE A 315 17.98 -15.37 6.35
CA ILE A 315 18.33 -13.94 6.39
C ILE A 315 19.33 -13.77 7.52
N HIS A 316 20.53 -13.30 7.19
CA HIS A 316 21.61 -13.05 8.12
C HIS A 316 21.80 -11.55 8.28
N ALA A 317 22.06 -11.08 9.51
CA ALA A 317 22.41 -9.70 9.78
C ALA A 317 23.65 -9.63 10.67
N ARG A 318 24.57 -8.72 10.34
CA ARG A 318 25.78 -8.45 11.11
C ARG A 318 26.08 -6.95 11.13
N ALA A 319 26.57 -6.45 12.26
CA ALA A 319 26.97 -5.04 12.41
C ALA A 319 28.48 -4.90 12.50
N ALA A 320 29.00 -3.80 11.94
CA ALA A 320 30.39 -3.38 12.03
C ALA A 320 30.44 -1.90 12.42
N ASP A 321 31.18 -1.55 13.48
CA ASP A 321 31.34 -0.15 13.87
C ASP A 321 32.44 0.55 13.03
N ARG A 322 32.71 1.82 13.32
CA ARG A 322 33.75 2.60 12.63
C ARG A 322 35.18 2.21 13.02
N ALA A 323 35.37 1.56 14.18
CA ALA A 323 36.65 1.05 14.64
C ALA A 323 37.00 -0.30 13.98
N GLY A 324 36.02 -0.95 13.34
CA GLY A 324 36.15 -2.22 12.65
C GLY A 324 35.78 -3.43 13.52
N ASN A 325 35.23 -3.22 14.72
CA ASN A 325 34.75 -4.33 15.52
C ASN A 325 33.52 -4.95 14.86
N LEU A 326 33.50 -6.28 14.80
CA LEU A 326 32.45 -7.04 14.15
C LEU A 326 31.57 -7.73 15.19
N GLY A 327 30.28 -7.41 15.17
CA GLY A 327 29.29 -8.08 16.02
C GLY A 327 29.07 -9.56 15.65
N GLU A 328 28.48 -10.30 16.57
CA GLU A 328 27.98 -11.65 16.30
C GLU A 328 26.82 -11.62 15.29
N PRO A 329 26.78 -12.51 14.29
CA PRO A 329 25.70 -12.55 13.33
C PRO A 329 24.41 -13.09 13.97
N VAL A 330 23.29 -12.52 13.58
CA VAL A 330 21.95 -13.03 13.90
C VAL A 330 21.28 -13.52 12.63
N GLN A 331 20.37 -14.49 12.76
CA GLN A 331 19.68 -15.06 11.60
C GLN A 331 18.21 -15.36 11.87
N LEU A 332 17.43 -15.37 10.81
CA LEU A 332 16.05 -15.87 10.79
C LEU A 332 15.76 -16.59 9.48
N LYS A 333 14.63 -17.29 9.42
CA LYS A 333 14.15 -17.97 8.22
C LYS A 333 12.85 -17.35 7.74
N ALA A 334 12.75 -17.20 6.42
CA ALA A 334 11.57 -16.75 5.72
C ALA A 334 11.20 -17.73 4.59
N VAL A 335 9.94 -17.71 4.16
CA VAL A 335 9.44 -18.48 3.02
C VAL A 335 8.83 -17.49 2.04
N LEU A 336 9.23 -17.56 0.77
CA LEU A 336 8.62 -16.81 -0.32
C LEU A 336 7.74 -17.74 -1.14
N LEU A 337 6.49 -17.33 -1.40
CA LEU A 337 5.55 -18.09 -2.22
C LEU A 337 4.79 -17.18 -3.18
N THR A 338 4.74 -17.55 -4.46
CA THR A 338 4.12 -16.80 -5.56
C THR A 338 3.16 -17.65 -6.38
N SER A 339 2.87 -18.86 -5.90
CA SER A 339 1.97 -19.83 -6.53
C SER A 339 0.57 -19.29 -6.81
N LEU A 340 0.12 -18.25 -6.10
CA LEU A 340 -1.21 -17.67 -6.19
C LEU A 340 -1.11 -16.13 -6.17
N HIS A 341 -1.72 -15.46 -7.15
CA HIS A 341 -1.73 -13.99 -7.26
C HIS A 341 -2.98 -13.41 -7.94
N ASP A 342 -3.05 -12.08 -7.96
CA ASP A 342 -4.09 -11.25 -8.61
C ASP A 342 -5.54 -11.63 -8.23
N PRO A 343 -5.87 -11.74 -6.93
CA PRO A 343 -7.25 -11.96 -6.53
C PRO A 343 -8.09 -10.74 -6.91
N SER A 344 -9.28 -10.97 -7.46
CA SER A 344 -10.19 -9.87 -7.77
C SER A 344 -11.65 -10.23 -7.56
N ALA A 345 -12.44 -9.20 -7.23
CA ALA A 345 -13.90 -9.22 -7.23
C ALA A 345 -14.40 -8.05 -8.08
N ALA A 346 -14.99 -8.36 -9.24
CA ALA A 346 -15.43 -7.36 -10.19
C ALA A 346 -16.88 -7.63 -10.65
N PRO A 347 -17.86 -6.75 -10.35
CA PRO A 347 -17.77 -5.62 -9.41
C PRO A 347 -17.50 -6.08 -7.96
N GLY A 348 -16.91 -5.21 -7.12
CA GLY A 348 -16.62 -5.54 -5.71
C GLY A 348 -17.84 -5.59 -4.79
N ALA A 349 -19.01 -5.25 -5.31
CA ALA A 349 -20.29 -5.30 -4.61
C ALA A 349 -21.35 -5.95 -5.51
N LEU A 350 -22.33 -6.62 -4.90
CA LEU A 350 -23.47 -7.22 -5.58
C LEU A 350 -24.76 -7.00 -4.78
N PHE A 351 -25.89 -6.97 -5.48
CA PHE A 351 -27.21 -6.87 -4.86
C PHE A 351 -28.26 -7.75 -5.55
N SER A 352 -27.87 -8.95 -5.97
CA SER A 352 -28.73 -9.91 -6.71
C SER A 352 -30.06 -10.33 -6.05
N ARG A 353 -30.37 -9.84 -4.86
CA ARG A 353 -31.55 -10.23 -4.07
C ARG A 353 -32.85 -9.59 -4.57
N ASP A 354 -32.78 -8.47 -5.26
CA ASP A 354 -33.94 -7.83 -5.90
C ASP A 354 -34.25 -8.40 -7.29
N GLU A 355 -33.43 -9.33 -7.78
CA GLU A 355 -33.68 -10.16 -8.98
C GLU A 355 -33.80 -9.35 -10.28
N ASP A 356 -33.23 -8.14 -10.32
CA ASP A 356 -33.18 -7.31 -11.51
C ASP A 356 -31.94 -7.63 -12.38
N SER A 357 -31.71 -6.84 -13.44
CA SER A 357 -30.56 -7.05 -14.34
C SER A 357 -29.25 -6.42 -13.84
N LEU A 358 -29.34 -5.59 -12.80
CA LEU A 358 -28.25 -4.86 -12.20
C LEU A 358 -27.59 -5.70 -11.10
N ALA A 359 -26.31 -5.44 -10.88
CA ALA A 359 -25.46 -6.04 -9.82
C ALA A 359 -25.74 -7.52 -9.42
N GLN A 360 -26.12 -8.38 -10.37
CA GLN A 360 -26.56 -9.77 -10.14
C GLN A 360 -25.47 -10.71 -9.59
N GLY A 361 -24.26 -10.20 -9.37
CA GLY A 361 -23.15 -10.99 -8.86
C GLY A 361 -21.81 -10.33 -9.14
N THR A 362 -20.80 -10.88 -8.49
CA THR A 362 -19.39 -10.51 -8.67
C THR A 362 -18.65 -11.62 -9.40
N ARG A 363 -17.74 -11.25 -10.31
CA ARG A 363 -16.78 -12.19 -10.89
C ARG A 363 -15.59 -12.26 -9.96
N LEU A 364 -15.38 -13.44 -9.37
CA LEU A 364 -14.21 -13.73 -8.56
C LEU A 364 -13.15 -14.37 -9.47
N SER A 365 -11.91 -13.88 -9.39
CA SER A 365 -10.79 -14.41 -10.16
C SER A 365 -9.52 -14.54 -9.35
N THR A 366 -8.62 -15.42 -9.77
CA THR A 366 -7.25 -15.58 -9.26
C THR A 366 -6.38 -16.18 -10.37
N GLN A 367 -5.07 -16.10 -10.22
CA GLN A 367 -4.10 -16.74 -11.11
C GLN A 367 -3.21 -17.71 -10.32
N LEU A 368 -2.86 -18.84 -10.95
CA LEU A 368 -1.86 -19.78 -10.46
C LEU A 368 -0.62 -19.74 -11.37
N THR A 369 0.57 -19.54 -10.79
CA THR A 369 1.83 -19.60 -11.55
C THR A 369 2.35 -21.03 -11.71
N THR A 370 1.93 -21.93 -10.82
CA THR A 370 2.33 -23.34 -10.79
C THR A 370 1.13 -24.21 -10.40
N PRO A 371 1.08 -25.50 -10.80
CA PRO A 371 0.04 -26.41 -10.33
C PRO A 371 -0.03 -26.48 -8.80
N ALA A 372 -1.24 -26.48 -8.24
CA ALA A 372 -1.46 -26.46 -6.80
C ALA A 372 -2.77 -27.16 -6.40
N GLN A 373 -2.85 -27.62 -5.15
CA GLN A 373 -4.13 -27.95 -4.53
C GLN A 373 -4.85 -26.69 -4.08
N VAL A 374 -6.05 -26.45 -4.61
CA VAL A 374 -6.83 -25.24 -4.36
C VAL A 374 -8.10 -25.52 -3.55
N THR A 375 -8.25 -24.75 -2.47
CA THR A 375 -9.51 -24.58 -1.74
C THR A 375 -10.03 -23.16 -1.95
N TRP A 376 -11.29 -23.01 -2.37
CA TRP A 376 -11.91 -21.70 -2.64
C TRP A 376 -13.24 -21.61 -1.91
N GLN A 377 -13.32 -20.71 -0.95
CA GLN A 377 -14.48 -20.54 -0.08
C GLN A 377 -14.95 -19.09 -0.05
N ILE A 378 -16.23 -18.88 0.27
CA ILE A 378 -16.75 -17.58 0.70
C ILE A 378 -17.00 -17.65 2.19
N ARG A 379 -16.50 -16.66 2.93
CA ARG A 379 -16.67 -16.53 4.38
C ARG A 379 -17.45 -15.26 4.72
N ASN A 380 -18.24 -15.30 5.77
CA ASN A 380 -18.88 -14.12 6.33
C ASN A 380 -17.89 -13.33 7.23
N ALA A 381 -18.33 -12.19 7.77
CA ALA A 381 -17.52 -11.36 8.66
C ALA A 381 -17.06 -12.05 9.96
N SER A 382 -17.71 -13.15 10.41
CA SER A 382 -17.25 -13.95 11.56
C SER A 382 -16.25 -15.06 11.18
N GLY A 383 -15.83 -15.12 9.91
CA GLY A 383 -14.93 -16.16 9.39
C GLY A 383 -15.60 -17.50 9.08
N SER A 384 -16.92 -17.62 9.27
CA SER A 384 -17.67 -18.84 8.98
C SER A 384 -17.85 -19.01 7.47
N VAL A 385 -17.61 -20.23 6.97
CA VAL A 385 -17.77 -20.57 5.56
C VAL A 385 -19.26 -20.60 5.20
N VAL A 386 -19.67 -19.81 4.21
CA VAL A 386 -21.05 -19.77 3.68
C VAL A 386 -21.19 -20.46 2.32
N LEU A 387 -20.07 -20.65 1.60
CA LEU A 387 -20.01 -21.40 0.36
C LEU A 387 -18.62 -22.02 0.21
N THR A 388 -18.55 -23.30 -0.17
CA THR A 388 -17.29 -23.93 -0.62
C THR A 388 -17.40 -24.21 -2.12
N ARG A 389 -16.61 -23.48 -2.92
CA ARG A 389 -16.57 -23.63 -4.38
C ARG A 389 -15.61 -24.75 -4.80
N LEU A 390 -14.42 -24.78 -4.20
CA LEU A 390 -13.41 -25.83 -4.39
C LEU A 390 -12.90 -26.29 -3.02
N ASN A 391 -12.55 -27.56 -2.92
CA ASN A 391 -12.03 -28.17 -1.69
C ASN A 391 -10.86 -29.10 -2.04
N GLY A 392 -9.62 -28.63 -1.82
CA GLY A 392 -8.40 -29.41 -2.10
C GLY A 392 -8.26 -29.92 -3.54
N ARG A 393 -8.76 -29.18 -4.53
CA ARG A 393 -8.74 -29.63 -5.94
C ARG A 393 -7.40 -29.31 -6.59
N ASN A 394 -6.76 -30.30 -7.22
CA ASN A 394 -5.60 -30.06 -8.07
C ASN A 394 -6.01 -29.23 -9.30
N LEU A 395 -5.34 -28.10 -9.47
CA LEU A 395 -5.48 -27.21 -10.63
C LEU A 395 -4.09 -26.98 -11.24
N ASP A 396 -4.03 -26.88 -12.57
CA ASP A 396 -2.82 -26.51 -13.30
C ASP A 396 -2.50 -25.01 -13.14
N SER A 397 -1.34 -24.57 -13.61
CA SER A 397 -1.05 -23.14 -13.74
C SER A 397 -2.05 -22.47 -14.70
N GLY A 398 -2.54 -21.29 -14.36
CA GLY A 398 -3.44 -20.52 -15.22
C GLY A 398 -4.47 -19.70 -14.45
N GLY A 399 -5.35 -19.06 -15.23
CA GLY A 399 -6.38 -18.17 -14.70
C GLY A 399 -7.67 -18.89 -14.34
N TYR A 400 -8.13 -18.70 -13.11
CA TYR A 400 -9.36 -19.31 -12.61
C TYR A 400 -10.35 -18.23 -12.22
N SER A 401 -11.62 -18.45 -12.58
CA SER A 401 -12.68 -17.50 -12.28
C SER A 401 -14.07 -18.09 -12.34
N TRP A 402 -14.98 -17.49 -11.57
CA TRP A 402 -16.39 -17.85 -11.55
C TRP A 402 -17.22 -16.67 -11.04
N ARG A 403 -18.54 -16.70 -11.32
CA ARG A 403 -19.47 -15.66 -10.86
C ARG A 403 -20.14 -16.12 -9.57
N TRP A 404 -20.01 -15.32 -8.50
CA TRP A 404 -20.76 -15.51 -7.28
C TRP A 404 -21.97 -14.57 -7.24
N THR A 405 -23.15 -15.13 -7.04
CA THR A 405 -24.45 -14.43 -7.06
C THR A 405 -24.99 -14.19 -5.65
N GLY A 406 -24.12 -14.06 -4.65
CA GLY A 406 -24.54 -13.84 -3.26
C GLY A 406 -25.31 -15.00 -2.64
N ARG A 407 -25.21 -16.22 -3.18
CA ARG A 407 -25.89 -17.42 -2.65
C ARG A 407 -24.93 -18.30 -1.87
N GLY A 408 -25.40 -18.86 -0.75
CA GLY A 408 -24.67 -19.84 0.04
C GLY A 408 -24.83 -21.27 -0.51
N THR A 409 -24.25 -22.26 0.18
CA THR A 409 -24.33 -23.69 -0.21
C THR A 409 -25.76 -24.21 -0.37
N SER A 410 -26.72 -23.69 0.41
CA SER A 410 -28.15 -24.04 0.32
C SER A 410 -28.87 -23.45 -0.90
N GLY A 411 -28.17 -22.64 -1.72
CA GLY A 411 -28.77 -21.91 -2.83
C GLY A 411 -29.54 -20.65 -2.43
N THR A 412 -29.69 -20.36 -1.13
CA THR A 412 -30.37 -19.15 -0.65
C THR A 412 -29.45 -17.94 -0.64
N HIS A 413 -29.99 -16.74 -0.86
CA HIS A 413 -29.24 -15.49 -0.71
C HIS A 413 -28.69 -15.35 0.71
N VAL A 414 -27.42 -14.98 0.80
CA VAL A 414 -26.80 -14.62 2.08
C VAL A 414 -27.36 -13.27 2.56
N ARG A 415 -27.21 -12.99 3.86
CA ARG A 415 -27.67 -11.72 4.44
C ARG A 415 -26.79 -10.57 3.97
N ASP A 416 -27.35 -9.36 3.99
CA ASP A 416 -26.57 -8.16 3.75
C ASP A 416 -25.34 -8.09 4.68
N GLY A 417 -24.19 -7.74 4.12
CA GLY A 417 -22.94 -7.63 4.85
C GLY A 417 -21.70 -7.76 3.98
N VAL A 418 -20.54 -7.69 4.63
CA VAL A 418 -19.24 -7.93 3.98
C VAL A 418 -18.91 -9.41 4.06
N TYR A 419 -18.56 -9.98 2.92
CA TYR A 419 -18.07 -11.34 2.78
C TYR A 419 -16.66 -11.32 2.21
N THR A 420 -15.92 -12.40 2.42
CA THR A 420 -14.57 -12.56 1.92
C THR A 420 -14.49 -13.81 1.07
N SER A 421 -14.08 -13.66 -0.18
CA SER A 421 -13.61 -14.77 -1.01
C SER A 421 -12.22 -15.16 -0.54
N VAL A 422 -12.07 -16.40 -0.07
CA VAL A 422 -10.81 -16.96 0.43
C VAL A 422 -10.35 -18.05 -0.52
N VAL A 423 -9.17 -17.89 -1.10
CA VAL A 423 -8.54 -18.88 -1.99
C VAL A 423 -7.23 -19.32 -1.35
N THR A 424 -7.08 -20.60 -1.07
CA THR A 424 -5.83 -21.18 -0.59
C THR A 424 -5.27 -22.11 -1.65
N ALA A 425 -4.04 -21.86 -2.10
CA ALA A 425 -3.29 -22.72 -2.99
C ALA A 425 -2.13 -23.36 -2.21
N THR A 426 -2.02 -24.69 -2.26
CA THR A 426 -0.99 -25.46 -1.58
C THR A 426 -0.10 -26.15 -2.61
N THR A 427 1.20 -25.87 -2.53
CA THR A 427 2.26 -26.55 -3.28
C THR A 427 3.14 -27.36 -2.32
N ASP A 428 4.19 -27.98 -2.84
CA ASP A 428 5.26 -28.60 -2.06
C ASP A 428 6.07 -27.58 -1.23
N GLN A 429 6.17 -26.33 -1.71
CA GLN A 429 6.87 -25.24 -1.01
C GLN A 429 6.05 -24.62 0.14
N GLY A 430 4.72 -24.74 0.09
CA GLY A 430 3.83 -24.25 1.14
C GLY A 430 2.45 -23.83 0.65
N ALA A 431 1.67 -23.22 1.54
CA ALA A 431 0.33 -22.74 1.23
C ALA A 431 0.27 -21.20 1.21
N VAL A 432 -0.28 -20.64 0.13
CA VAL A 432 -0.62 -19.21 -0.01
C VAL A 432 -2.12 -19.06 0.11
N THR A 433 -2.57 -18.04 0.85
CA THR A 433 -3.99 -17.71 0.96
C THR A 433 -4.25 -16.27 0.57
N HIS A 434 -5.20 -16.08 -0.33
CA HIS A 434 -5.76 -14.79 -0.67
C HIS A 434 -7.08 -14.52 0.03
N VAL A 435 -7.31 -13.25 0.30
CA VAL A 435 -8.61 -12.73 0.74
C VAL A 435 -9.05 -11.59 -0.17
N GLN A 436 -10.29 -11.66 -0.66
CA GLN A 436 -10.89 -10.60 -1.46
C GLN A 436 -12.27 -10.24 -0.88
N PRO A 437 -12.45 -9.03 -0.31
CA PRO A 437 -13.74 -8.61 0.20
C PRO A 437 -14.75 -8.39 -0.94
N VAL A 438 -16.01 -8.70 -0.64
CA VAL A 438 -17.18 -8.49 -1.48
C VAL A 438 -18.31 -7.96 -0.61
N VAL A 439 -18.90 -6.82 -0.99
CA VAL A 439 -20.09 -6.28 -0.33
C VAL A 439 -21.34 -6.93 -0.92
N VAL A 440 -22.18 -7.50 -0.08
CA VAL A 440 -23.53 -7.95 -0.45
C VAL A 440 -24.52 -7.01 0.21
N ALA A 441 -24.98 -5.97 -0.49
CA ALA A 441 -25.96 -4.99 0.00
C ALA A 441 -26.35 -4.03 -1.12
N ALA A 442 -27.49 -3.34 -0.98
CA ALA A 442 -27.86 -2.24 -1.88
C ALA A 442 -26.95 -1.02 -1.70
N PHE A 443 -26.49 -0.79 -0.46
CA PHE A 443 -25.63 0.33 -0.10
C PHE A 443 -24.50 -0.14 0.83
N ASP A 444 -23.26 0.18 0.49
CA ASP A 444 -22.14 0.21 1.43
C ASP A 444 -22.15 1.55 2.19
N VAL A 445 -21.96 1.49 3.51
CA VAL A 445 -22.19 2.62 4.43
C VAL A 445 -21.05 2.77 5.42
N SER A 446 -20.28 3.85 5.27
CA SER A 446 -19.25 4.25 6.22
C SER A 446 -19.67 5.49 7.01
N ARG A 447 -19.09 5.64 8.21
CA ARG A 447 -19.40 6.69 9.18
C ARG A 447 -18.10 7.30 9.68
N SER A 448 -18.07 8.63 9.88
CA SER A 448 -16.92 9.32 10.48
C SER A 448 -16.69 8.93 11.94
N GLU A 449 -17.71 8.38 12.60
CA GLU A 449 -17.68 8.02 14.02
C GLU A 449 -18.23 6.61 14.23
N VAL A 450 -17.47 5.77 14.91
CA VAL A 450 -17.88 4.40 15.24
C VAL A 450 -18.93 4.39 16.35
N ARG A 451 -18.68 5.18 17.41
CA ARG A 451 -19.50 5.36 18.61
C ARG A 451 -19.71 6.85 18.91
N PRO A 452 -20.60 7.52 18.18
CA PRO A 452 -20.84 8.94 18.39
C PRO A 452 -21.65 9.19 19.66
N SER A 453 -21.44 10.35 20.29
CA SER A 453 -22.28 10.81 21.40
C SER A 453 -23.55 11.52 20.90
N ARG A 454 -24.60 11.55 21.74
CA ARG A 454 -25.76 12.42 21.50
C ARG A 454 -25.32 13.87 21.27
N GLY A 455 -25.89 14.53 20.25
CA GLY A 455 -25.53 15.90 19.87
C GLY A 455 -24.31 16.03 18.94
N GLN A 456 -23.51 14.96 18.77
CA GLN A 456 -22.35 14.96 17.87
C GLN A 456 -22.78 14.98 16.40
N ARG A 457 -21.93 15.56 15.55
CA ARG A 457 -22.10 15.54 14.10
C ARG A 457 -21.41 14.30 13.53
N VAL A 458 -22.17 13.47 12.83
CA VAL A 458 -21.69 12.26 12.17
C VAL A 458 -21.86 12.40 10.67
N THR A 459 -20.79 12.17 9.93
CA THR A 459 -20.83 12.14 8.46
C THR A 459 -20.99 10.71 7.99
N PHE A 460 -22.02 10.46 7.18
CA PHE A 460 -22.28 9.20 6.51
C PHE A 460 -21.85 9.33 5.06
N THR A 461 -21.04 8.37 4.59
CA THR A 461 -20.71 8.21 3.17
C THR A 461 -21.33 6.91 2.69
N LEU A 462 -22.06 6.98 1.58
CA LEU A 462 -22.82 5.89 1.00
C LEU A 462 -22.27 5.58 -0.39
N VAL A 463 -22.06 4.30 -0.69
CA VAL A 463 -21.80 3.82 -2.05
C VAL A 463 -22.94 2.89 -2.44
N SER A 464 -23.73 3.26 -3.45
CA SER A 464 -24.78 2.37 -3.95
C SER A 464 -24.19 1.31 -4.86
N THR A 465 -24.61 0.06 -4.67
CA THR A 465 -24.16 -1.06 -5.52
C THR A 465 -24.66 -0.89 -6.95
N GLU A 466 -25.81 -0.24 -7.11
CA GLU A 466 -26.45 0.00 -8.40
C GLU A 466 -26.60 1.50 -8.70
N PRO A 467 -26.70 1.90 -9.98
CA PRO A 467 -27.03 3.27 -10.34
C PRO A 467 -28.41 3.66 -9.84
N LEU A 468 -28.55 4.83 -9.21
CA LEU A 468 -29.83 5.30 -8.66
C LEU A 468 -30.45 6.41 -9.51
N ARG A 469 -31.78 6.45 -9.56
CA ARG A 469 -32.56 7.55 -10.18
C ARG A 469 -32.35 8.89 -9.48
N ARG A 470 -32.20 8.89 -8.15
CA ARG A 470 -32.04 10.07 -7.31
C ARG A 470 -31.15 9.73 -6.11
N ALA A 471 -30.66 10.75 -5.41
CA ALA A 471 -29.91 10.56 -4.19
C ALA A 471 -30.75 9.80 -3.14
N PRO A 472 -30.18 8.81 -2.44
CA PRO A 472 -30.89 8.03 -1.44
C PRO A 472 -31.18 8.88 -0.19
N THR A 473 -32.13 8.40 0.60
CA THR A 473 -32.51 8.98 1.89
C THR A 473 -32.00 8.11 3.03
N LEU A 474 -31.69 8.75 4.15
CA LEU A 474 -31.25 8.11 5.38
C LEU A 474 -32.31 8.36 6.46
N ARG A 475 -33.01 7.31 6.88
CA ARG A 475 -33.97 7.33 7.99
C ARG A 475 -33.30 6.80 9.25
N ILE A 476 -33.48 7.50 10.37
CA ILE A 476 -32.74 7.29 11.62
C ILE A 476 -33.71 7.08 12.78
N TRP A 477 -33.53 5.97 13.51
CA TRP A 477 -34.25 5.63 14.73
C TRP A 477 -33.28 5.70 15.92
N GLN A 478 -33.25 6.87 16.58
CA GLN A 478 -32.46 7.10 17.79
C GLN A 478 -33.32 6.78 19.03
N PRO A 479 -32.79 6.07 20.05
CA PRO A 479 -33.54 5.78 21.28
C PRO A 479 -34.06 7.04 21.98
N GLY A 480 -35.35 7.06 22.33
CA GLY A 480 -35.98 8.18 23.02
C GLY A 480 -36.18 9.44 22.17
N VAL A 481 -36.11 9.33 20.85
CA VAL A 481 -36.27 10.44 19.90
C VAL A 481 -37.18 9.99 18.75
N ASP A 482 -38.05 10.90 18.30
CA ASP A 482 -38.87 10.66 17.11
C ASP A 482 -38.01 10.33 15.89
N THR A 483 -38.49 9.41 15.06
CA THR A 483 -37.78 9.01 13.84
C THR A 483 -37.69 10.18 12.87
N TYR A 484 -36.49 10.44 12.34
CA TYR A 484 -36.27 11.51 11.38
C TYR A 484 -35.55 11.01 10.13
N GLN A 485 -35.64 11.78 9.04
CA GLN A 485 -35.06 11.45 7.75
C GLN A 485 -34.24 12.62 7.22
N VAL A 486 -33.12 12.30 6.58
CA VAL A 486 -32.28 13.26 5.87
C VAL A 486 -32.05 12.79 4.43
N THR A 487 -31.89 13.74 3.52
CA THR A 487 -31.53 13.47 2.12
C THR A 487 -30.02 13.57 1.98
N THR A 488 -29.43 12.71 1.17
CA THR A 488 -27.99 12.74 0.90
C THR A 488 -27.67 13.63 -0.31
N ALA A 489 -26.44 14.13 -0.36
CA ALA A 489 -25.90 14.85 -1.51
C ALA A 489 -25.05 13.89 -2.34
N ARG A 490 -25.18 13.92 -3.66
CA ARG A 490 -24.29 13.17 -4.56
C ARG A 490 -22.91 13.83 -4.57
N ILE A 491 -21.87 13.02 -4.39
CA ILE A 491 -20.46 13.47 -4.39
C ILE A 491 -19.61 12.78 -5.46
N GLY A 492 -20.18 11.82 -6.19
CA GLY A 492 -19.53 11.13 -7.30
C GLY A 492 -20.45 10.06 -7.91
N PRO A 493 -19.97 9.29 -8.91
CA PRO A 493 -20.69 8.13 -9.43
C PRO A 493 -21.03 7.16 -8.30
N GLN A 494 -22.32 6.89 -8.09
CA GLN A 494 -22.85 6.00 -7.03
C GLN A 494 -22.43 6.38 -5.60
N ARG A 495 -21.80 7.55 -5.38
CA ARG A 495 -21.32 8.00 -4.07
C ARG A 495 -22.14 9.17 -3.56
N TYR A 496 -22.55 9.08 -2.31
CA TYR A 496 -23.39 10.08 -1.64
C TYR A 496 -22.87 10.38 -0.24
N ARG A 497 -23.13 11.58 0.27
CA ARG A 497 -22.70 12.01 1.60
C ARG A 497 -23.80 12.79 2.32
N VAL A 498 -23.89 12.63 3.63
CA VAL A 498 -24.70 13.49 4.49
C VAL A 498 -24.05 13.63 5.85
N SER A 499 -23.97 14.86 6.38
CA SER A 499 -23.54 15.11 7.76
C SER A 499 -24.74 15.41 8.63
N VAL A 500 -24.98 14.55 9.62
CA VAL A 500 -26.15 14.59 10.50
C VAL A 500 -25.70 14.98 11.90
N LYS A 501 -26.29 16.04 12.46
CA LYS A 501 -26.20 16.29 13.91
C LYS A 501 -27.18 15.34 14.60
N LEU A 502 -26.66 14.36 15.35
CA LEU A 502 -27.50 13.48 16.16
C LEU A 502 -28.26 14.30 17.20
N LYS A 503 -29.47 13.87 17.57
CA LYS A 503 -30.27 14.65 18.52
C LYS A 503 -29.62 14.54 19.91
N SER A 504 -29.57 15.65 20.63
CA SER A 504 -28.99 15.70 21.98
C SER A 504 -29.89 15.06 23.04
N GLY A 505 -31.21 15.07 22.82
CA GLY A 505 -32.19 14.40 23.68
C GLY A 505 -32.28 12.89 23.45
N GLY A 506 -33.15 12.22 24.23
CA GLY A 506 -33.31 10.77 24.24
C GLY A 506 -32.29 10.06 25.14
N SER A 507 -32.03 8.79 24.85
CA SER A 507 -31.17 7.93 25.68
C SER A 507 -30.03 7.31 24.88
N ALA A 508 -28.99 6.86 25.57
CA ALA A 508 -27.93 6.05 24.97
C ALA A 508 -28.50 4.73 24.45
N GLY A 509 -27.82 4.15 23.46
CA GLY A 509 -28.09 2.79 23.02
C GLY A 509 -28.15 2.61 21.51
N ARG A 510 -28.76 1.49 21.11
CA ARG A 510 -28.70 1.01 19.73
C ARG A 510 -29.56 1.86 18.82
N THR A 511 -28.91 2.68 18.00
CA THR A 511 -29.52 3.41 16.91
C THR A 511 -29.55 2.56 15.65
N ARG A 512 -30.69 2.58 14.95
CA ARG A 512 -30.86 1.92 13.65
C ARG A 512 -30.94 2.98 12.57
N ILE A 513 -30.39 2.68 11.41
CA ILE A 513 -30.58 3.47 10.20
C ILE A 513 -31.08 2.61 9.05
N ARG A 514 -31.78 3.25 8.11
CA ARG A 514 -32.22 2.67 6.85
C ARG A 514 -31.86 3.63 5.75
N ILE A 515 -31.07 3.13 4.82
CA ILE A 515 -30.79 3.80 3.56
C ILE A 515 -31.84 3.31 2.57
N TYR A 516 -32.45 4.23 1.83
CA TYR A 516 -33.48 3.91 0.86
C TYR A 516 -33.26 4.70 -0.43
N GLY A 517 -33.34 4.01 -1.56
CA GLY A 517 -33.28 4.60 -2.88
C GLY A 517 -34.03 3.75 -3.90
N ARG A 518 -34.08 4.25 -5.14
CA ARG A 518 -34.52 3.48 -6.30
C ARG A 518 -33.43 3.45 -7.35
N ASP A 519 -33.13 2.28 -7.90
CA ASP A 519 -32.22 2.14 -9.06
C ASP A 519 -32.76 2.88 -10.29
N SER A 520 -31.90 2.94 -11.30
CA SER A 520 -32.23 3.34 -12.67
C SER A 520 -33.46 2.62 -13.24
N GLU A 521 -33.67 1.33 -12.93
CA GLU A 521 -34.82 0.54 -13.40
C GLU A 521 -36.12 0.86 -12.63
N GLY A 522 -36.01 1.52 -11.47
CA GLY A 522 -37.13 1.99 -10.65
C GLY A 522 -37.48 1.07 -9.48
N GLN A 523 -36.74 -0.03 -9.29
CA GLN A 523 -36.93 -0.93 -8.17
C GLN A 523 -36.50 -0.26 -6.86
N ALA A 524 -37.03 -0.77 -5.75
CA ALA A 524 -36.89 -0.14 -4.45
C ALA A 524 -35.89 -0.91 -3.57
N GLN A 525 -34.79 -0.26 -3.22
CA GLN A 525 -33.69 -0.88 -2.50
C GLN A 525 -33.50 -0.29 -1.12
N ARG A 526 -32.99 -1.10 -0.19
CA ARG A 526 -32.70 -0.66 1.17
C ARG A 526 -31.58 -1.46 1.82
N THR A 527 -30.79 -0.77 2.63
CA THR A 527 -29.83 -1.37 3.55
C THR A 527 -30.11 -0.87 4.96
N TYR A 528 -29.99 -1.76 5.95
CA TYR A 528 -30.11 -1.41 7.36
C TYR A 528 -28.74 -1.54 8.03
N GLN A 529 -28.40 -0.58 8.88
CA GLN A 529 -27.22 -0.66 9.75
C GLN A 529 -27.64 -0.27 11.17
N THR A 530 -26.93 -0.78 12.16
CA THR A 530 -27.09 -0.39 13.56
C THR A 530 -25.76 0.03 14.15
N PHE A 531 -25.80 0.99 15.07
CA PHE A 531 -24.64 1.44 15.84
C PHE A 531 -25.04 1.92 17.23
N GLN A 532 -24.08 2.01 18.14
CA GLN A 532 -24.29 2.52 19.48
C GLN A 532 -24.09 4.04 19.51
N ILE A 533 -24.96 4.74 20.24
CA ILE A 533 -24.80 6.15 20.58
C ILE A 533 -24.66 6.26 22.10
N ASP A 534 -23.70 7.07 22.56
CA ASP A 534 -23.43 7.32 23.98
C ASP A 534 -24.18 8.54 24.54
#